data_AF-S4RS98-F1
#
_entry.id   AF-S4RS98-F1
#
_cell.length_a   1.000
_cell.length_b   1.000
_cell.length_c   1.000
_cell.angle_alpha   90.00
_cell.angle_beta   90.00
_cell.angle_gamma   90.00
#
_symmetry.space_group_name_H-M   'P 1'
#
loop_
_entity.id
_entity.type
_entity.pdbx_description
1 polymer ?
#
loop_
_entity_poly.entity_id
_entity_poly.type
_entity_poly.pdbx_seq_one_letter_code
_entity_poly.pdbx_strand_id
1 'polypeptide(L)'
;MVGGKVVGPRPMEADALAAVLRRRDSRSTLIVDSRPFVEFASSHIVGAVNVGSSTLVKRRLQQDRVSVRELVQHAAQAQVDTTECRSVVVYDQSTRDVRRLAPDHFVCVLLAKLERTFPGVALLTGNARERAR
;
A
#
# COMPACT_ATOMS: atom_id res chain seq x y z
N MET A 1 -10.04 7.40 -29.91
CA MET A 1 -9.53 6.24 -29.14
C MET A 1 -8.28 6.71 -28.40
N VAL A 2 -8.44 7.25 -27.19
CA VAL A 2 -7.28 7.66 -26.37
C VAL A 2 -6.76 6.40 -25.70
N GLY A 3 -5.57 5.95 -26.12
CA GLY A 3 -4.88 4.83 -25.49
C GLY A 3 -4.72 5.11 -24.01
N GLY A 4 -5.55 4.46 -23.19
CA GLY A 4 -5.45 4.52 -21.75
C GLY A 4 -4.11 3.95 -21.36
N LYS A 5 -3.16 4.83 -21.04
CA LYS A 5 -1.90 4.44 -20.40
C LYS A 5 -2.34 3.67 -19.15
N VAL A 6 -2.11 2.36 -19.11
CA VAL A 6 -2.21 1.60 -17.86
C VAL A 6 -1.07 2.12 -17.01
N VAL A 7 -1.32 3.22 -16.31
CA VAL A 7 -0.38 3.79 -15.35
C VAL A 7 -0.50 2.88 -14.15
N GLY A 8 0.35 1.86 -14.11
CA GLY A 8 0.56 1.11 -12.88
C GLY A 8 1.06 2.04 -11.77
N PRO A 9 1.05 1.57 -10.53
CA PRO A 9 1.24 2.40 -9.36
C PRO A 9 2.59 3.11 -9.43
N ARG A 10 2.59 4.40 -9.11
CA ARG A 10 3.78 5.24 -9.25
C ARG A 10 4.89 4.72 -8.31
N PRO A 11 6.09 4.40 -8.80
CA PRO A 11 7.20 4.08 -7.91
C PRO A 11 7.56 5.30 -7.05
N MET A 12 7.96 5.04 -5.81
CA MET A 12 8.36 6.05 -4.83
C MET A 12 9.61 5.58 -4.12
N GLU A 13 10.64 6.42 -4.11
CA GLU A 13 11.87 6.18 -3.34
C GLU A 13 11.70 6.60 -1.87
N ALA A 14 12.54 6.05 -0.99
CA ALA A 14 12.47 6.32 0.46
C ALA A 14 12.59 7.81 0.80
N ASP A 15 13.48 8.55 0.13
CA ASP A 15 13.65 9.99 0.35
C ASP A 15 12.39 10.79 -0.04
N ALA A 16 11.70 10.35 -1.10
CA ALA A 16 10.44 10.96 -1.51
C ALA A 16 9.34 10.70 -0.47
N LEU A 17 9.27 9.50 0.11
CA LEU A 17 8.36 9.22 1.23
C LEU A 17 8.69 10.09 2.44
N ALA A 18 9.96 10.17 2.84
CA ALA A 18 10.38 11.02 3.96
C ALA A 18 10.03 12.49 3.74
N ALA A 19 10.17 12.99 2.50
CA ALA A 19 9.75 14.33 2.14
C ALA A 19 8.22 14.53 2.25
N VAL A 20 7.41 13.53 1.90
CA VAL A 20 5.95 13.57 2.08
C VAL A 20 5.58 13.60 3.56
N LEU A 21 6.19 12.74 4.38
CA LEU A 21 5.87 12.64 5.81
C LEU A 21 6.24 13.89 6.61
N ARG A 22 7.27 14.63 6.17
CA ARG A 22 7.67 15.90 6.79
C ARG A 22 6.72 17.06 6.51
N ARG A 23 5.81 16.96 5.53
CA ARG A 23 4.86 18.03 5.21
C ARG A 23 3.73 18.07 6.25
N ARG A 24 3.17 19.27 6.48
CA ARG A 24 2.06 19.48 7.44
C ARG A 24 0.78 18.72 7.06
N ASP A 25 0.60 18.36 5.79
CA ASP A 25 -0.55 17.63 5.25
C ASP A 25 -0.32 16.10 5.20
N SER A 26 0.73 15.59 5.85
CA SER A 26 1.07 14.15 5.88
C SER A 26 -0.05 13.26 6.43
N ARG A 27 -0.97 13.81 7.23
CA ARG A 27 -2.20 13.11 7.69
C ARG A 27 -3.10 12.62 6.56
N SER A 28 -2.95 13.18 5.35
CA SER A 28 -3.68 12.72 4.16
C SER A 28 -3.02 11.53 3.45
N THR A 29 -1.84 11.09 3.89
CA THR A 29 -1.11 9.94 3.34
C THR A 29 -1.17 8.75 4.28
N LEU A 30 -1.74 7.66 3.77
CA LEU A 30 -1.74 6.36 4.45
C LEU A 30 -0.53 5.53 4.02
N ILE A 31 0.20 4.96 4.97
CA ILE A 31 1.26 3.99 4.71
C ILE A 31 0.70 2.58 4.94
N VAL A 32 0.80 1.71 3.93
CA VAL A 32 0.30 0.33 3.98
C VAL A 32 1.46 -0.66 3.89
N ASP A 33 1.61 -1.47 4.92
CA ASP A 33 2.52 -2.62 4.92
C ASP A 33 1.78 -3.86 4.42
N SER A 34 2.21 -4.39 3.28
CA SER A 34 1.62 -5.58 2.67
C SER A 34 2.31 -6.89 3.06
N ARG A 35 3.35 -6.85 3.90
CA ARG A 35 4.12 -8.03 4.33
C ARG A 35 3.33 -8.91 5.29
N PRO A 36 3.72 -10.18 5.47
CA PRO A 36 3.22 -11.03 6.54
C PRO A 36 3.31 -10.36 7.91
N PHE A 37 2.34 -10.64 8.78
CA PHE A 37 2.26 -10.06 10.13
C PHE A 37 3.56 -10.19 10.94
N VAL A 38 4.24 -11.33 10.83
CA VAL A 38 5.52 -11.58 11.54
C VAL A 38 6.62 -10.59 11.15
N GLU A 39 6.69 -10.18 9.88
CA GLU A 39 7.68 -9.21 9.40
C GLU A 39 7.34 -7.79 9.86
N PHE A 40 6.04 -7.45 9.82
CA PHE A 40 5.54 -6.16 10.33
C PHE A 40 5.79 -6.01 11.84
N ALA A 41 5.47 -7.06 12.62
CA ALA A 41 5.67 -7.06 14.06
C ALA A 41 7.16 -6.94 14.44
N SER A 42 8.05 -7.50 13.63
CA SER A 42 9.50 -7.39 13.84
C SER A 42 10.02 -5.98 13.58
N SER A 43 9.54 -5.31 12.53
CA SER A 43 9.92 -3.93 12.19
C SER A 43 8.98 -3.38 11.12
N HIS A 44 8.61 -2.11 11.20
CA HIS A 44 7.78 -1.45 10.18
C HIS A 44 8.06 0.06 10.16
N ILE A 45 7.60 0.72 9.10
CA ILE A 45 7.64 2.19 9.01
C ILE A 45 6.66 2.75 10.04
N VAL A 46 7.07 3.74 10.81
CA VAL A 46 6.23 4.36 11.85
C VAL A 46 4.89 4.83 11.26
N GLY A 47 3.79 4.42 11.88
CA GLY A 47 2.43 4.77 11.46
C GLY A 47 1.89 3.93 10.28
N ALA A 48 2.62 2.90 9.83
CA ALA A 48 2.12 2.00 8.81
C ALA A 48 1.02 1.06 9.33
N VAL A 49 0.02 0.81 8.48
CA VAL A 49 -1.07 -0.13 8.71
C VAL A 49 -0.77 -1.44 8.00
N ASN A 50 -0.76 -2.56 8.72
CA ASN A 50 -0.52 -3.87 8.13
C ASN A 50 -1.81 -4.50 7.60
N VAL A 51 -1.89 -4.71 6.29
CA VAL A 51 -3.02 -5.43 5.67
C VAL A 51 -2.76 -6.93 5.52
N GLY A 52 -1.50 -7.35 5.73
CA GLY A 52 -1.06 -8.74 5.71
C GLY A 52 -1.10 -9.39 4.33
N SER A 53 -0.03 -10.09 3.93
CA SER A 53 -0.06 -10.93 2.73
C SER A 53 -0.77 -12.27 3.00
N SER A 54 -2.10 -12.27 2.98
CA SER A 54 -2.94 -13.46 3.23
C SER A 54 -3.68 -13.94 1.99
N THR A 55 -3.61 -15.25 1.72
CA THR A 55 -4.36 -15.91 0.64
C THR A 55 -5.87 -15.67 0.74
N LEU A 56 -6.41 -15.67 1.96
CA LEU A 56 -7.84 -15.42 2.19
C LEU A 56 -8.20 -13.96 1.86
N VAL A 57 -7.39 -13.01 2.31
CA VAL A 57 -7.59 -11.58 2.01
C VAL A 57 -7.52 -11.34 0.51
N LYS A 58 -6.50 -11.90 -0.16
CA LYS A 58 -6.35 -11.85 -1.63
C LYS A 58 -7.63 -12.33 -2.33
N ARG A 59 -8.11 -13.52 -1.94
CA ARG A 59 -9.32 -14.11 -2.52
C ARG A 59 -10.54 -13.23 -2.31
N ARG A 60 -10.75 -12.70 -1.11
CA ARG A 60 -11.89 -11.81 -0.81
C ARG A 60 -11.83 -10.50 -1.59
N LEU A 61 -10.64 -9.91 -1.77
CA LEU A 61 -10.46 -8.74 -2.61
C LEU A 61 -10.76 -9.05 -4.08
N GLN A 62 -10.25 -10.15 -4.63
CA GLN A 62 -10.50 -10.54 -6.02
C GLN A 62 -11.97 -10.83 -6.30
N GLN A 63 -12.67 -11.43 -5.34
CA GLN A 63 -14.10 -11.74 -5.44
C GLN A 63 -15.02 -10.57 -5.01
N ASP A 64 -14.44 -9.39 -4.71
CA ASP A 64 -15.16 -8.21 -4.21
C ASP A 64 -16.06 -8.50 -2.98
N ARG A 65 -15.65 -9.49 -2.16
CA ARG A 65 -16.30 -9.86 -0.88
C ARG A 65 -15.86 -8.99 0.29
N VAL A 66 -14.87 -8.14 0.07
CA VAL A 66 -14.41 -7.08 0.98
C VAL A 66 -13.86 -5.96 0.11
N SER A 67 -14.22 -4.72 0.40
CA SER A 67 -13.62 -3.58 -0.27
C SER A 67 -12.23 -3.30 0.28
N VAL A 68 -11.36 -2.69 -0.52
CA VAL A 68 -10.02 -2.29 -0.05
C VAL A 68 -10.10 -1.24 1.06
N ARG A 69 -11.13 -0.39 1.06
CA ARG A 69 -11.35 0.60 2.10
C ARG A 69 -11.71 -0.04 3.43
N GLU A 70 -12.61 -1.02 3.43
CA GLU A 70 -12.94 -1.80 4.65
C GLU A 70 -11.74 -2.58 5.17
N LEU A 71 -10.97 -3.22 4.27
CA LEU A 71 -9.76 -3.95 4.66
C LEU A 71 -8.78 -3.04 5.39
N VAL A 72 -8.49 -1.88 4.80
CA VAL A 72 -7.55 -0.90 5.34
C VAL A 72 -8.08 -0.28 6.64
N GLN A 73 -9.36 0.09 6.69
CA GLN A 73 -9.98 0.64 7.90
C GLN A 73 -9.97 -0.35 9.06
N HIS A 74 -10.24 -1.63 8.79
CA HIS A 74 -10.17 -2.69 9.78
C HIS A 74 -8.72 -2.90 10.26
N ALA A 75 -7.76 -2.93 9.34
CA ALA A 75 -6.35 -3.06 9.66
C ALA A 75 -5.82 -1.87 10.48
N ALA A 76 -6.36 -0.67 10.28
CA ALA A 76 -5.97 0.52 11.02
C ALA A 76 -6.44 0.51 12.48
N GLN A 77 -7.37 -0.37 12.88
CA GLN A 77 -7.88 -0.49 14.25
C GLN A 77 -8.25 0.86 14.91
N ALA A 78 -8.83 1.79 14.14
CA ALA A 78 -9.15 3.18 14.53
C ALA A 78 -7.96 4.10 14.87
N GLN A 79 -6.71 3.68 14.62
CA GLN A 79 -5.52 4.53 14.76
C GLN A 79 -5.42 5.59 13.66
N VAL A 80 -6.04 5.36 12.51
CA VAL A 80 -6.03 6.25 11.34
C VAL A 80 -7.45 6.37 10.80
N ASP A 81 -7.90 7.62 10.59
CA ASP A 81 -9.10 7.89 9.82
C ASP A 81 -8.79 7.78 8.32
N THR A 82 -9.23 6.68 7.71
CA THR A 82 -8.96 6.40 6.29
C THR A 82 -9.92 7.13 5.35
N THR A 83 -10.92 7.84 5.88
CA THR A 83 -11.91 8.57 5.08
C THR A 83 -11.31 9.84 4.48
N GLU A 84 -10.39 10.49 5.19
CA GLU A 84 -9.70 11.71 4.74
C GLU A 84 -8.40 11.44 3.96
N CYS A 85 -7.95 10.19 3.90
CA CYS A 85 -6.74 9.83 3.15
C CYS A 85 -6.94 10.02 1.64
N ARG A 86 -6.10 10.87 1.03
CA ARG A 86 -6.10 11.15 -0.41
C ARG A 86 -5.00 10.39 -1.15
N SER A 87 -3.96 9.97 -0.44
CA SER A 87 -2.88 9.17 -1.01
C SER A 87 -2.55 7.95 -0.16
N VAL A 88 -2.14 6.87 -0.83
CA VAL A 88 -1.72 5.61 -0.23
C VAL A 88 -0.33 5.26 -0.75
N VAL A 89 0.58 4.94 0.15
CA VAL A 89 1.90 4.40 -0.15
C VAL A 89 1.95 2.97 0.34
N VAL A 90 2.06 2.02 -0.58
CA VAL A 90 2.19 0.59 -0.26
C VAL A 90 3.67 0.24 -0.24
N TYR A 91 4.08 -0.63 0.66
CA TYR A 91 5.38 -1.28 0.58
C TYR A 91 5.29 -2.76 0.90
N ASP A 92 6.23 -3.51 0.35
CA ASP A 92 6.48 -4.90 0.70
C ASP A 92 7.98 -5.10 1.00
N GLN A 93 8.42 -6.35 1.07
CA GLN A 93 9.78 -6.68 1.47
C GLN A 93 10.85 -6.18 0.50
N SER A 94 10.61 -6.21 -0.82
CA SER A 94 11.67 -5.96 -1.80
C SER A 94 11.21 -5.63 -3.22
N THR A 95 9.92 -5.42 -3.49
CA THR A 95 9.44 -5.09 -4.84
C THR A 95 10.03 -3.77 -5.29
N ARG A 96 10.73 -3.82 -6.44
CA ARG A 96 11.30 -2.65 -7.11
C ARG A 96 10.48 -2.24 -8.33
N ASP A 97 9.74 -3.17 -8.91
CA ASP A 97 8.96 -2.95 -10.13
C ASP A 97 7.76 -3.91 -10.17
N VAL A 98 6.55 -3.37 -10.08
CA VAL A 98 5.30 -4.14 -10.09
C VAL A 98 5.09 -4.90 -11.39
N ARG A 99 5.67 -4.42 -12.51
CA ARG A 99 5.55 -5.07 -13.83
C ARG A 99 6.26 -6.42 -13.88
N ARG A 100 7.15 -6.69 -12.92
CA ARG A 100 7.89 -7.96 -12.79
C ARG A 100 7.16 -8.98 -11.92
N LEU A 101 6.07 -8.58 -11.26
CA LEU A 101 5.28 -9.46 -10.43
C LEU A 101 4.20 -10.16 -11.27
N ALA A 102 3.83 -11.36 -10.86
CA ALA A 102 2.69 -12.05 -11.44
C ALA A 102 1.40 -11.23 -11.19
N PRO A 103 0.45 -11.14 -12.15
CA PRO A 103 -0.79 -10.38 -11.97
C PRO A 103 -1.62 -10.83 -10.76
N ASP A 104 -1.51 -12.10 -10.36
CA ASP A 104 -2.19 -12.67 -9.21
C ASP A 104 -1.39 -12.54 -7.90
N HIS A 105 -0.22 -11.90 -7.92
CA HIS A 105 0.55 -11.59 -6.72
C HIS A 105 -0.25 -10.66 -5.81
N PHE A 106 -0.17 -10.84 -4.49
CA PHE A 106 -0.99 -10.09 -3.53
C PHE A 106 -0.85 -8.57 -3.69
N VAL A 107 0.38 -8.09 -3.82
CA VAL A 107 0.68 -6.66 -4.02
C VAL A 107 0.04 -6.11 -5.30
N CYS A 108 0.02 -6.87 -6.39
CA CYS A 108 -0.63 -6.46 -7.65
C CYS A 108 -2.15 -6.32 -7.47
N VAL A 109 -2.77 -7.31 -6.82
CA VAL A 109 -4.20 -7.30 -6.51
C VAL A 109 -4.55 -6.12 -5.61
N LEU A 110 -3.76 -5.90 -4.54
CA LEU A 110 -3.97 -4.82 -3.59
C LEU A 110 -3.87 -3.45 -4.29
N LEU A 111 -2.80 -3.22 -5.06
CA LEU A 111 -2.57 -1.96 -5.78
C LEU A 111 -3.70 -1.68 -6.78
N ALA A 112 -4.13 -2.68 -7.55
CA ALA A 112 -5.23 -2.52 -8.50
C ALA A 112 -6.54 -2.12 -7.82
N LYS A 113 -6.81 -2.60 -6.60
CA LYS A 113 -7.99 -2.17 -5.82
C LYS A 113 -7.81 -0.77 -5.25
N LEU A 114 -6.62 -0.43 -4.73
CA LEU A 114 -6.30 0.89 -4.19
C LEU A 114 -6.42 1.98 -5.25
N GLU A 115 -5.90 1.77 -6.47
CA GLU A 115 -5.94 2.76 -7.56
C GLU A 115 -7.36 3.12 -8.00
N ARG A 116 -8.32 2.21 -7.78
CA ARG A 116 -9.75 2.45 -8.04
C ARG A 116 -10.45 3.22 -6.93
N THR A 117 -9.84 3.29 -5.74
CA THR A 117 -10.45 3.86 -4.52
C THR A 117 -9.78 5.16 -4.09
N PHE A 118 -8.47 5.32 -4.29
CA PHE A 118 -7.69 6.46 -3.83
C PHE A 118 -7.11 7.25 -5.02
N PRO A 119 -7.16 8.59 -4.98
CA PRO A 119 -6.62 9.44 -6.05
C PRO A 119 -5.11 9.27 -6.30
N GLY A 120 -4.34 9.02 -5.24
CA GLY A 120 -2.89 8.84 -5.33
C GLY A 120 -2.47 7.49 -4.76
N VAL A 121 -1.90 6.63 -5.59
CA VAL A 121 -1.31 5.36 -5.12
C VAL A 121 0.14 5.27 -5.59
N ALA A 122 1.02 4.92 -4.66
CA ALA A 122 2.42 4.70 -4.94
C ALA A 122 2.91 3.40 -4.31
N LEU A 123 3.87 2.76 -4.97
CA LEU A 123 4.65 1.68 -4.38
C LEU A 123 6.00 2.23 -3.93
N LEU A 124 6.32 2.06 -2.66
CA LEU A 124 7.65 2.32 -2.12
C LEU A 124 8.63 1.24 -2.59
N THR A 125 9.58 1.63 -3.41
CA THR A 125 10.58 0.74 -4.01
C THR A 125 11.74 0.46 -3.05
N GLY A 126 12.39 -0.69 -3.20
CA GLY A 126 13.59 -1.08 -2.43
C GLY A 126 13.33 -2.06 -1.28
N ASN A 127 14.29 -2.23 -0.37
CA ASN A 127 14.19 -3.20 0.74
C ASN A 127 13.52 -2.59 1.99
N ALA A 128 12.51 -3.28 2.54
CA ALA A 128 11.81 -2.82 3.75
C ALA A 128 12.70 -2.68 4.99
N ARG A 129 13.70 -3.54 5.14
CA ARG A 129 14.59 -3.52 6.33
C ARG A 129 15.41 -2.23 6.43
N GLU A 130 15.74 -1.63 5.30
CA GLU A 130 16.53 -0.39 5.25
C GLU A 130 15.69 0.84 5.62
N ARG A 131 14.35 0.71 5.59
CA ARG A 131 13.38 1.82 5.75
C ARG A 131 12.67 1.84 7.10
N ALA A 132 12.79 0.79 7.90
CA ALA A 132 12.16 0.72 9.22
C ALA A 132 12.96 1.58 10.22
N ARG A 133 12.77 2.90 10.18
CA ARG A 133 13.29 3.87 11.16
C ARG A 133 12.31 5.03 11.30
#